data_AF-A0A2T3L8J7-F1
#
_entry.id   AF-A0A2T3L8J7-F1
#
_cell.length_a   1.000
_cell.length_b   1.000
_cell.length_c   1.000
_cell.angle_alpha   90.00
_cell.angle_beta   90.00
_cell.angle_gamma   90.00
#
_symmetry.space_group_name_H-M   'P 1'
#
loop_
_entity.id
_entity.type
_entity.pdbx_description
1 polymer ?
#
loop_
_entity_poly.entity_id
_entity_poly.type
_entity_poly.pdbx_seq_one_letter_code
_entity_poly.pdbx_strand_id
1 'polypeptide(L)'
;MKDAINKYCQATFNGASEPLIVDMGYRKFGTKFRKGDPVIFTKNNYEVDIQNGTLGKLISVTPDEKKGSFGEVVLDEGRTVLLTQDLLAKLDLAYGITLHKGQGSQFKRVLVAVENSGLVDHSWVYTGITRAEVELHLFGAEYKLISAITGLSAKYKRQTYLADLLKEHIEPLA
;
A
#
# COMPACT_ATOMS: atom_id res chain seq x y z
N MET A 1 9.17 5.96 -7.66
CA MET A 1 9.08 4.75 -8.50
C MET A 1 7.70 4.09 -8.51
N LYS A 2 7.01 4.02 -7.36
CA LYS A 2 5.68 3.38 -7.21
C LYS A 2 4.67 3.72 -8.32
N ASP A 3 4.42 5.01 -8.58
CA ASP A 3 3.39 5.42 -9.54
C ASP A 3 3.73 5.00 -10.98
N ALA A 4 5.01 4.98 -11.32
CA ALA A 4 5.46 4.45 -12.61
C ALA A 4 5.20 2.94 -12.71
N ILE A 5 5.56 2.15 -11.67
CA ILE A 5 5.27 0.71 -11.62
C ILE A 5 3.76 0.47 -11.81
N ASN A 6 2.93 1.18 -11.05
CA ASN A 6 1.48 1.06 -11.16
C ASN A 6 0.97 1.36 -12.57
N LYS A 7 1.45 2.44 -13.19
CA LYS A 7 1.07 2.82 -14.55
C LYS A 7 1.50 1.75 -15.58
N TYR A 8 2.74 1.27 -15.50
CA TYR A 8 3.26 0.26 -16.41
C TYR A 8 2.54 -1.08 -16.23
N CYS A 9 2.40 -1.57 -15.00
CA CYS A 9 1.71 -2.81 -14.72
C CYS A 9 0.25 -2.75 -15.16
N GLN A 10 -0.47 -1.66 -14.89
CA GLN A 10 -1.83 -1.51 -15.37
C GLN A 10 -1.87 -1.53 -16.91
N ALA A 11 -1.01 -0.78 -17.59
CA ALA A 11 -0.99 -0.76 -19.05
C ALA A 11 -0.67 -2.14 -19.65
N THR A 12 0.23 -2.90 -19.04
CA THR A 12 0.66 -4.23 -19.51
C THR A 12 -0.37 -5.32 -19.19
N PHE A 13 -0.91 -5.35 -17.98
CA PHE A 13 -1.74 -6.46 -17.50
C PHE A 13 -3.24 -6.19 -17.54
N ASN A 14 -3.66 -4.92 -17.54
CA ASN A 14 -5.07 -4.52 -17.45
C ASN A 14 -5.43 -3.33 -18.38
N GLY A 15 -4.61 -3.06 -19.40
CA GLY A 15 -4.71 -1.83 -20.20
C GLY A 15 -5.95 -1.76 -21.09
N ALA A 16 -6.45 -2.91 -21.53
CA ALA A 16 -7.64 -3.02 -22.38
C ALA A 16 -8.96 -3.05 -21.59
N SER A 17 -8.90 -3.11 -20.26
CA SER A 17 -10.09 -3.24 -19.42
C SER A 17 -10.88 -1.94 -19.33
N GLU A 18 -12.18 -2.10 -19.09
CA GLU A 18 -13.15 -1.01 -19.01
C GLU A 18 -12.72 0.04 -17.97
N PRO A 19 -12.58 1.33 -18.35
CA PRO A 19 -12.19 2.37 -17.43
C PRO A 19 -13.36 2.79 -16.53
N LEU A 20 -13.05 3.13 -15.28
CA LEU A 20 -14.02 3.76 -14.39
C LEU A 20 -14.21 5.22 -14.80
N ILE A 21 -15.44 5.54 -15.19
CA ILE A 21 -15.88 6.88 -15.57
C ILE A 21 -16.76 7.41 -14.46
N VAL A 22 -16.43 8.61 -13.96
CA VAL A 22 -17.28 9.33 -13.02
C VAL A 22 -18.16 10.28 -13.81
N ASP A 23 -19.47 10.15 -13.64
CA ASP A 23 -20.46 11.06 -14.18
C ASP A 23 -21.04 11.92 -13.05
N MET A 24 -20.82 13.24 -13.12
CA MET A 24 -21.38 14.21 -12.17
C MET A 24 -22.61 14.94 -12.75
N GLY A 25 -23.22 14.40 -13.82
CA GLY A 25 -24.38 14.96 -14.51
C GLY A 25 -24.02 16.07 -15.51
N TYR A 26 -23.23 17.07 -15.08
CA TYR A 26 -22.78 18.16 -15.96
C TYR A 26 -21.46 17.86 -16.69
N ARG A 27 -20.70 16.86 -16.20
CA ARG A 27 -19.42 16.46 -16.81
C ARG A 27 -19.08 15.01 -16.47
N LYS A 28 -18.62 14.29 -17.49
CA LYS A 28 -17.98 12.97 -17.37
C LYS A 28 -16.48 13.14 -17.37
N PHE A 29 -15.79 12.46 -16.47
CA PHE A 29 -14.33 12.38 -16.47
C PHE A 29 -13.88 10.94 -16.25
N GLY A 30 -12.95 10.50 -17.10
CA GLY A 30 -12.28 9.22 -16.93
C GLY A 30 -11.31 9.27 -15.76
N THR A 31 -11.34 8.25 -14.92
CA THR A 31 -10.35 8.08 -13.85
C THR A 31 -9.16 7.26 -14.35
N LYS A 32 -8.13 7.12 -13.50
CA LYS A 32 -7.03 6.19 -13.76
C LYS A 32 -7.40 4.73 -13.52
N PHE A 33 -8.55 4.43 -12.94
CA PHE A 33 -8.92 3.08 -12.54
C PHE A 33 -9.65 2.35 -13.66
N ARG A 34 -9.48 1.02 -13.69
CA ARG A 34 -10.10 0.10 -14.64
C ARG A 34 -10.63 -1.11 -13.90
N LYS A 35 -11.71 -1.69 -14.41
CA LYS A 35 -12.23 -2.97 -13.92
C LYS A 35 -11.10 -4.00 -13.89
N GLY A 36 -10.99 -4.73 -12.80
CA GLY A 36 -9.95 -5.72 -12.54
C GLY A 36 -8.71 -5.20 -11.82
N ASP A 37 -8.55 -3.89 -11.63
CA ASP A 37 -7.36 -3.34 -10.98
C ASP A 37 -7.24 -3.79 -9.52
N PRO A 38 -6.03 -4.19 -9.06
CA PRO A 38 -5.71 -4.23 -7.65
C PRO A 38 -5.62 -2.79 -7.12
N VAL A 39 -6.26 -2.56 -5.98
CA VAL A 39 -6.42 -1.24 -5.36
C VAL A 39 -6.08 -1.28 -3.88
N ILE A 40 -5.73 -0.12 -3.34
CA ILE A 40 -5.42 0.08 -1.93
C ILE A 40 -6.10 1.35 -1.42
N PHE A 41 -6.73 1.27 -0.25
CA PHE A 41 -7.25 2.45 0.44
C PHE A 41 -6.15 3.18 1.19
N THR A 42 -6.09 4.50 1.02
CA THR A 42 -4.98 5.34 1.50
C THR A 42 -5.30 6.15 2.75
N LYS A 43 -6.56 6.12 3.19
CA LYS A 43 -7.06 6.78 4.39
C LYS A 43 -8.17 5.94 5.00
N ASN A 44 -8.36 6.07 6.31
CA ASN A 44 -9.46 5.42 7.01
C ASN A 44 -10.81 5.97 6.53
N ASN A 45 -11.81 5.10 6.47
CA ASN A 45 -13.21 5.45 6.42
C ASN A 45 -13.94 4.53 7.43
N TYR A 46 -14.36 5.11 8.54
CA TYR A 46 -14.98 4.37 9.65
C TYR A 46 -16.43 3.96 9.38
N GLU A 47 -17.13 4.64 8.47
CA GLU A 47 -18.53 4.35 8.14
C GLU A 47 -18.68 2.99 7.47
N VAL A 48 -17.68 2.60 6.67
CA VAL A 48 -17.63 1.32 5.96
C VAL A 48 -16.51 0.42 6.46
N ASP A 49 -15.95 0.69 7.64
CA ASP A 49 -14.87 -0.08 8.25
C ASP A 49 -13.70 -0.37 7.28
N ILE A 50 -13.18 0.69 6.66
CA ILE A 50 -12.01 0.65 5.79
C ILE A 50 -10.84 1.31 6.51
N GLN A 51 -9.71 0.62 6.57
CA GLN A 51 -8.49 1.12 7.17
C GLN A 51 -7.49 1.53 6.09
N ASN A 52 -6.58 2.45 6.42
CA ASN A 52 -5.47 2.79 5.55
C ASN A 52 -4.55 1.58 5.38
N GLY A 53 -4.37 1.15 4.14
CA GLY A 53 -3.62 -0.06 3.80
C GLY A 53 -4.51 -1.22 3.36
N THR A 54 -5.83 -1.15 3.54
CA THR A 54 -6.75 -2.20 3.08
C THR A 54 -6.63 -2.39 1.56
N LEU A 55 -6.34 -3.62 1.16
CA LEU A 55 -6.21 -4.06 -0.24
C LEU A 55 -7.54 -4.62 -0.76
N GLY A 56 -7.69 -4.55 -2.07
CA GLY A 56 -8.79 -5.20 -2.77
C GLY A 56 -8.64 -5.15 -4.28
N LYS A 57 -9.72 -5.50 -4.97
CA LYS A 57 -9.81 -5.52 -6.43
C LYS A 57 -11.08 -4.82 -6.88
N LEU A 58 -10.94 -3.90 -7.84
CA LEU A 58 -12.08 -3.21 -8.45
C LEU A 58 -12.83 -4.19 -9.36
N ILE A 59 -13.99 -4.69 -8.94
CA ILE A 59 -14.75 -5.72 -9.66
C ILE A 59 -15.85 -5.16 -10.55
N SER A 60 -16.32 -3.94 -10.26
CA SER A 60 -17.33 -3.25 -11.05
C SER A 60 -16.94 -1.79 -11.24
N VAL A 61 -17.22 -1.27 -12.44
CA VAL A 61 -17.09 0.15 -12.80
C VAL A 61 -18.41 0.73 -13.31
N THR A 62 -19.50 0.00 -13.06
CA THR A 62 -20.85 0.41 -13.42
C THR A 62 -21.44 1.22 -12.26
N PRO A 63 -21.93 2.44 -12.51
CA PRO A 63 -22.52 3.25 -11.46
C PRO A 63 -23.88 2.69 -10.99
N ASP A 64 -24.14 2.79 -9.69
CA ASP A 64 -25.46 2.59 -9.07
C ASP A 64 -25.93 3.94 -8.53
N GLU A 65 -26.74 4.64 -9.33
CA GLU A 65 -27.25 5.99 -9.00
C GLU A 65 -28.07 6.00 -7.71
N LYS A 66 -28.82 4.92 -7.42
CA LYS A 66 -29.67 4.84 -6.22
C LYS A 66 -28.84 4.79 -4.94
N LYS A 67 -27.62 4.25 -5.03
CA LYS A 67 -26.69 4.11 -3.90
C LYS A 67 -25.53 5.10 -3.95
N GLY A 68 -25.49 6.01 -4.92
CA GLY A 68 -24.41 6.99 -5.08
C GLY A 68 -23.03 6.34 -5.28
N SER A 69 -22.98 5.21 -5.99
CA SER A 69 -21.77 4.42 -6.20
C SER A 69 -21.30 4.49 -7.64
N PHE A 70 -19.98 4.51 -7.85
CA PHE A 70 -19.34 4.48 -9.17
C PHE A 70 -18.86 3.08 -9.57
N GLY A 71 -19.00 2.09 -8.70
CA GLY A 71 -18.45 0.75 -8.90
C GLY A 71 -18.31 -0.01 -7.57
N GLU A 72 -17.64 -1.16 -7.61
CA GLU A 72 -17.52 -2.03 -6.44
C GLU A 72 -16.11 -2.57 -6.30
N VAL A 73 -15.61 -2.59 -5.08
CA VAL A 73 -14.31 -3.18 -4.73
C VAL A 73 -14.56 -4.39 -3.84
N VAL A 74 -14.04 -5.56 -4.23
CA VAL A 74 -13.94 -6.71 -3.33
C VAL A 74 -12.64 -6.60 -2.56
N LEU A 75 -12.71 -6.60 -1.23
CA LEU A 75 -11.55 -6.57 -0.36
C LEU A 75 -10.89 -7.96 -0.33
N ASP A 76 -9.62 -8.02 0.07
CA ASP A 76 -8.90 -9.30 0.17
C ASP A 76 -9.55 -10.27 1.19
N GLU A 77 -10.27 -9.74 2.18
CA GLU A 77 -11.09 -10.51 3.13
C GLU A 77 -12.42 -11.05 2.54
N GLY A 78 -12.72 -10.73 1.27
CA GLY A 78 -13.91 -11.19 0.55
C GLY A 78 -15.14 -10.28 0.66
N ARG A 79 -15.12 -9.29 1.57
CA ARG A 79 -16.20 -8.30 1.69
C ARG A 79 -16.22 -7.36 0.48
N THR A 80 -17.39 -7.00 -0.01
CA THR A 80 -17.54 -6.02 -1.10
C THR A 80 -17.96 -4.67 -0.54
N VAL A 81 -17.34 -3.59 -1.04
CA VAL A 81 -17.66 -2.21 -0.70
C VAL A 81 -18.06 -1.43 -1.94
N LEU A 82 -19.11 -0.61 -1.80
CA LEU A 82 -19.56 0.31 -2.84
C LEU A 82 -18.58 1.46 -2.94
N LEU A 83 -18.13 1.77 -4.15
CA LEU A 83 -17.16 2.82 -4.39
C LEU A 83 -17.87 4.18 -4.49
N THR A 84 -18.12 4.79 -3.35
CA THR A 84 -18.67 6.16 -3.24
C THR A 84 -17.62 7.21 -3.62
N GLN A 85 -18.02 8.48 -3.73
CA GLN A 85 -17.10 9.58 -4.02
C GLN A 85 -15.97 9.72 -3.00
N ASP A 86 -16.28 9.58 -1.70
CA ASP A 86 -15.28 9.66 -0.63
C ASP A 86 -14.27 8.52 -0.73
N LEU A 87 -14.75 7.29 -0.95
CA LEU A 87 -13.89 6.11 -1.09
C LEU A 87 -13.03 6.18 -2.35
N LEU A 88 -13.59 6.65 -3.46
CA LEU A 88 -12.85 6.85 -4.71
C LEU A 88 -11.71 7.86 -4.53
N ALA A 89 -11.93 8.95 -3.79
CA ALA A 89 -10.90 9.95 -3.50
C ALA A 89 -9.76 9.41 -2.62
N LYS A 90 -10.00 8.32 -1.89
CA LYS A 90 -9.05 7.64 -1.00
C LYS A 90 -8.45 6.39 -1.62
N LEU A 91 -8.83 6.04 -2.86
CA LEU A 91 -8.36 4.86 -3.57
C LEU A 91 -7.06 5.14 -4.32
N ASP A 92 -6.19 4.15 -4.41
CA ASP A 92 -5.01 4.18 -5.26
C ASP A 92 -4.74 2.80 -5.87
N LEU A 93 -3.95 2.74 -6.95
CA LEU A 93 -3.54 1.47 -7.56
C LEU A 93 -2.55 0.72 -6.66
N ALA A 94 -2.65 -0.60 -6.68
CA ALA A 94 -1.87 -1.49 -5.81
C ALA A 94 -1.07 -2.58 -6.55
N TYR A 95 -0.75 -2.38 -7.84
CA TYR A 95 0.22 -3.26 -8.52
C TYR A 95 1.61 -3.20 -7.86
N GLY A 96 1.99 -2.01 -7.38
CA GLY A 96 3.12 -1.80 -6.51
C GLY A 96 2.73 -0.92 -5.32
N ILE A 97 3.10 -1.35 -4.11
CA ILE A 97 2.88 -0.60 -2.87
C ILE A 97 4.22 -0.22 -2.24
N THR A 98 4.21 0.81 -1.39
CA THR A 98 5.40 1.15 -0.60
C THR A 98 5.53 0.18 0.56
N LEU A 99 6.76 -0.06 1.02
CA LEU A 99 7.01 -0.99 2.11
C LEU A 99 6.24 -0.63 3.39
N HIS A 100 6.10 0.66 3.69
CA HIS A 100 5.30 1.15 4.81
C HIS A 100 3.82 0.76 4.71
N LYS A 101 3.25 0.73 3.51
CA LYS A 101 1.86 0.32 3.29
C LYS A 101 1.66 -1.19 3.25
N GLY A 102 2.74 -1.96 3.12
CA GLY A 102 2.72 -3.43 3.26
C GLY A 102 3.06 -3.93 4.67
N GLN A 103 3.23 -3.04 5.66
CA GLN A 103 3.50 -3.45 7.03
C GLN A 103 2.28 -4.20 7.60
N GLY A 104 2.53 -5.34 8.26
CA GLY A 104 1.46 -6.22 8.76
C GLY A 104 0.95 -7.24 7.74
N SER A 105 1.09 -6.98 6.44
CA SER A 105 0.71 -7.93 5.38
C SER A 105 1.85 -8.90 5.04
N GLN A 106 1.51 -10.12 4.62
CA GLN A 106 2.48 -11.07 4.07
C GLN A 106 1.96 -11.60 2.73
N PHE A 107 2.91 -11.94 1.85
CA PHE A 107 2.61 -12.43 0.52
C PHE A 107 3.51 -13.61 0.19
N LYS A 108 2.98 -14.60 -0.54
CA LYS A 108 3.75 -15.78 -0.96
C LYS A 108 5.05 -15.39 -1.67
N ARG A 109 4.97 -14.43 -2.60
CA ARG A 109 6.11 -13.95 -3.37
C ARG A 109 6.16 -12.42 -3.33
N VAL A 110 7.34 -11.86 -3.08
CA VAL A 110 7.53 -10.41 -3.00
C VAL A 110 8.70 -9.98 -3.90
N LEU A 111 8.44 -8.96 -4.72
CA LEU A 111 9.47 -8.26 -5.49
C LEU A 111 9.72 -6.91 -4.81
N VAL A 112 10.95 -6.66 -4.39
CA VAL A 112 11.34 -5.41 -3.73
C VAL A 112 12.27 -4.63 -4.64
N ALA A 113 11.84 -3.45 -5.04
CA ALA A 113 12.69 -2.47 -5.69
C ALA A 113 13.47 -1.67 -4.63
N VAL A 114 14.77 -1.90 -4.54
CA VAL A 114 15.70 -1.18 -3.67
C VAL A 114 16.09 0.13 -4.37
N GLU A 115 15.42 1.21 -3.99
CA GLU A 115 15.72 2.54 -4.52
C GLU A 115 17.07 3.06 -3.99
N ASN A 116 17.77 3.85 -4.81
CA ASN A 116 18.96 4.59 -4.37
C ASN A 116 18.55 5.84 -3.58
N SER A 117 17.93 5.65 -2.42
CA SER A 117 17.50 6.73 -1.53
C SER A 117 18.09 6.54 -0.13
N GLY A 118 18.18 7.63 0.63
CA GLY A 118 18.62 7.59 2.04
C GLY A 118 17.62 6.91 2.99
N LEU A 119 16.48 6.44 2.47
CA LEU A 119 15.43 5.75 3.24
C LEU A 119 15.68 4.25 3.36
N VAL A 120 16.58 3.70 2.54
CA VAL A 120 16.91 2.26 2.58
C VAL A 120 17.99 2.04 3.64
N ASP A 121 17.58 1.46 4.77
CA ASP A 121 18.46 1.07 5.88
C ASP A 121 18.23 -0.40 6.27
N HIS A 122 18.97 -0.88 7.28
CA HIS A 122 18.87 -2.26 7.76
C HIS A 122 17.43 -2.64 8.16
N SER A 123 16.69 -1.74 8.83
CA SER A 123 15.30 -2.00 9.22
C SER A 123 14.37 -2.10 8.02
N TRP A 124 14.59 -1.26 7.01
CA TRP A 124 13.84 -1.27 5.77
C TRP A 124 14.04 -2.59 5.03
N VAL A 125 15.29 -3.02 4.86
CA VAL A 125 15.62 -4.30 4.20
C VAL A 125 15.02 -5.47 4.98
N TYR A 126 15.20 -5.52 6.29
CA TYR A 126 14.60 -6.54 7.15
C TYR A 126 13.07 -6.59 7.02
N THR A 127 12.42 -5.42 7.03
CA THR A 127 10.96 -5.34 6.87
C THR A 127 10.53 -5.90 5.51
N GLY A 128 11.25 -5.55 4.43
CA GLY A 128 11.01 -6.09 3.09
C GLY A 128 11.13 -7.60 3.00
N ILE A 129 12.18 -8.16 3.60
CA ILE A 129 12.42 -9.61 3.64
C ILE A 129 11.26 -10.32 4.35
N THR A 130 10.85 -9.84 5.53
CA THR A 130 9.78 -10.49 6.32
C THR A 130 8.38 -10.40 5.71
N ARG A 131 8.19 -9.65 4.61
CA ARG A 131 6.91 -9.65 3.88
C ARG A 131 6.75 -10.89 3.00
N ALA A 132 7.84 -11.57 2.62
CA ALA A 132 7.80 -12.76 1.79
C ALA A 132 7.62 -14.02 2.63
N GLU A 133 6.67 -14.87 2.28
CA GLU A 133 6.46 -16.17 2.95
C GLU A 133 7.26 -17.29 2.29
N VAL A 134 7.40 -17.26 0.95
CA VAL A 134 8.01 -18.35 0.18
C VAL A 134 9.19 -17.86 -0.65
N GLU A 135 9.06 -16.71 -1.33
CA GLU A 135 10.06 -16.27 -2.30
C GLU A 135 10.22 -14.74 -2.30
N LEU A 136 11.48 -14.30 -2.35
CA LEU A 136 11.84 -12.88 -2.37
C LEU A 136 12.81 -12.60 -3.52
N HIS A 137 12.50 -11.56 -4.30
CA HIS A 137 13.39 -11.02 -5.32
C HIS A 137 13.72 -9.56 -5.00
N LEU A 138 15.02 -9.25 -4.89
CA LEU A 138 15.50 -7.88 -4.65
C LEU A 138 16.07 -7.31 -5.96
N PHE A 139 15.59 -6.14 -6.36
CA PHE A 139 16.04 -5.44 -7.57
C PHE A 139 16.63 -4.09 -7.19
N GLY A 140 17.89 -3.85 -7.52
CA GLY A 140 18.54 -2.57 -7.27
C GLY A 140 20.05 -2.67 -7.38
N ALA A 141 20.72 -1.60 -6.98
CA ALA A 141 22.18 -1.58 -7.00
C ALA A 141 22.75 -2.37 -5.82
N GLU A 142 23.63 -3.33 -6.11
CA GLU A 142 24.24 -4.20 -5.10
C GLU A 142 24.90 -3.41 -3.96
N TYR A 143 25.68 -2.37 -4.29
CA TYR A 143 26.34 -1.54 -3.29
C TYR A 143 25.36 -0.85 -2.31
N LYS A 144 24.13 -0.54 -2.75
CA LYS A 144 23.10 0.04 -1.88
C LYS A 144 22.55 -0.99 -0.92
N LEU A 145 22.31 -2.21 -1.38
CA LEU A 145 21.90 -3.31 -0.52
C LEU A 145 22.97 -3.61 0.52
N ILE A 146 24.25 -3.75 0.09
CA ILE A 146 25.39 -3.96 0.99
C ILE A 146 25.49 -2.84 2.03
N SER A 147 25.40 -1.58 1.60
CA SER A 147 25.44 -0.44 2.52
C SER A 147 24.28 -0.43 3.51
N ALA A 148 23.08 -0.85 3.08
CA ALA A 148 21.91 -0.89 3.94
C ALA A 148 21.98 -2.01 4.99
N ILE A 149 22.51 -3.18 4.63
CA ILE A 149 22.63 -4.32 5.56
C ILE A 149 23.85 -4.23 6.49
N THR A 150 24.92 -3.53 6.09
CA THR A 150 26.10 -3.33 6.95
C THR A 150 26.00 -2.06 7.80
N GLY A 151 25.18 -1.08 7.38
CA GLY A 151 24.93 0.15 8.12
C GLY A 151 23.93 -0.02 9.27
N LEU A 152 24.03 0.85 10.28
CA LEU A 152 23.03 0.93 11.35
C LEU A 152 21.73 1.55 10.84
N SER A 153 20.60 1.04 11.32
CA SER A 153 19.28 1.63 11.04
C SER A 153 19.17 3.04 11.63
N ALA A 154 18.41 3.92 10.96
CA ALA A 154 18.07 5.24 11.48
C ALA A 154 17.36 5.17 12.85
N LYS A 155 16.74 4.03 13.20
CA LYS A 155 16.17 3.78 14.52
C LYS A 155 17.16 3.95 15.67
N TYR A 156 18.45 3.66 15.46
CA TYR A 156 19.48 3.85 16.49
C TYR A 156 19.80 5.32 16.78
N LYS A 157 19.26 6.25 15.97
CA LYS A 157 19.35 7.69 16.20
C LYS A 157 18.13 8.25 16.94
N ARG A 158 17.14 7.42 17.29
CA ARG A 158 15.91 7.88 17.94
C ARG A 158 16.22 8.32 19.37
N GLN A 159 16.14 9.61 19.61
CA GLN A 159 16.19 10.15 20.97
C GLN A 159 14.82 9.97 21.62
N THR A 160 14.78 9.22 22.71
CA THR A 160 13.57 8.98 23.50
C THR A 160 13.94 8.92 24.98
N TYR A 161 13.13 9.55 25.83
CA TYR A 161 13.32 9.56 27.29
C TYR A 161 12.58 8.39 27.98
N LEU A 162 11.92 7.51 27.22
CA LEU A 162 11.12 6.42 27.78
C LEU A 162 11.97 5.48 28.65
N ALA A 163 13.20 5.18 28.22
CA ALA A 163 14.09 4.29 28.98
C ALA A 163 14.46 4.88 30.35
N ASP A 164 14.64 6.19 30.43
CA ASP A 164 14.98 6.87 31.68
C ASP A 164 13.76 7.01 32.59
N LEU A 165 12.59 7.37 32.03
CA LEU A 165 11.32 7.37 32.76
C LEU A 165 11.01 6.00 33.39
N LEU A 166 11.25 4.91 32.65
CA LEU A 166 11.04 3.56 33.16
C LEU A 166 11.99 3.22 34.32
N LYS A 167 13.25 3.66 34.27
CA LYS A 167 14.21 3.44 35.37
C LYS A 167 13.82 4.20 36.64
N GLU A 168 13.18 5.37 36.50
CA GLU A 168 12.70 6.14 37.65
C GLU A 168 11.48 5.50 38.34
N HIS A 169 10.70 4.67 37.62
CA HIS A 169 9.42 4.14 38.09
C HIS A 169 9.38 2.62 38.28
N ILE A 170 10.42 1.89 37.87
CA ILE A 170 10.56 0.46 38.12
C ILE A 170 11.50 0.29 39.32
N GLU A 171 10.96 -0.14 40.47
CA GLU A 171 11.80 -0.65 41.55
C GLU A 171 12.60 -1.86 41.04
N PRO A 172 13.90 -1.98 41.40
CA PRO A 172 14.69 -3.13 40.98
C PRO A 172 14.00 -4.41 41.45
N LEU A 173 13.70 -5.32 40.52
CA LEU A 173 13.23 -6.67 40.84
C LEU A 173 14.24 -7.33 41.78
N ALA A 174 13.81 -7.56 43.02
CA ALA A 174 14.58 -8.23 44.07
C ALA A 174 14.85 -9.71 43.74
#